data_AF-A0A2G4IQX0-F1
#
_entry.id   AF-A0A2G4IQX0-F1
#
_cell.length_a   1.000
_cell.length_b   1.000
_cell.length_c   1.000
_cell.angle_alpha   90.00
_cell.angle_beta   90.00
_cell.angle_gamma   90.00
#
_symmetry.space_group_name_H-M   'P 1'
#
loop_
_entity.id
_entity.type
_entity.pdbx_description
1 polymer ?
#
loop_
_entity_poly.entity_id
_entity_poly.type
_entity_poly.pdbx_seq_one_letter_code
_entity_poly.pdbx_strand_id
1 'polypeptide(L)'
;MTLQLPPFLLETQPPTGLLLAVACPTCHAALAVPSELVGGPAQCPLCQASFLIPLPAAAPIPAAPAAAIAAPALVSLVSEGERLSAPDPAFASLDLHAVTPSATPQEHSALAFQEPVKTIGSGSNTIELRSLTSEEKARRRARRNCITLFAGVLGLLAIVLLLGKKSRRK
;
A
#
# COMPACT_ATOMS: atom_id res chain seq x y z
N MET A 1 -46.16 12.72 20.22
CA MET A 1 -44.92 11.95 20.46
C MET A 1 -43.77 12.69 19.83
N THR A 2 -43.05 13.49 20.63
CA THR A 2 -41.90 14.29 20.20
C THR A 2 -40.65 13.43 20.22
N LEU A 3 -40.07 13.17 19.04
CA LEU A 3 -38.78 12.50 18.92
C LEU A 3 -37.68 13.51 19.28
N GLN A 4 -37.22 13.42 20.53
CA GLN A 4 -36.10 14.19 21.06
C GLN A 4 -34.81 13.56 20.53
N LEU A 5 -34.20 14.19 19.52
CA LEU A 5 -32.92 13.75 18.97
C LEU A 5 -31.79 13.94 20.01
N PRO A 6 -30.88 12.96 20.16
CA PRO A 6 -29.78 13.03 21.10
C PRO A 6 -28.72 14.07 20.68
N PRO A 7 -28.09 14.79 21.63
CA PRO A 7 -27.12 15.85 21.37
C PRO A 7 -25.74 15.37 20.87
N PHE A 8 -25.57 14.10 20.49
CA PHE A 8 -24.28 13.54 20.06
C PHE A 8 -23.95 13.73 18.58
N LEU A 9 -24.80 14.45 17.83
CA LEU A 9 -24.51 14.86 16.44
C LEU A 9 -23.86 16.24 16.36
N LEU A 10 -23.16 16.70 17.41
CA LEU A 10 -22.26 17.84 17.30
C LEU A 10 -20.97 17.40 16.61
N GLU A 11 -20.90 17.74 15.32
CA GLU A 11 -19.74 18.38 14.72
C GLU A 11 -18.37 17.75 15.05
N THR A 12 -18.02 16.66 14.37
CA THR A 12 -16.60 16.36 14.16
C THR A 12 -16.05 17.36 13.15
N GLN A 13 -15.82 18.59 13.59
CA GLN A 13 -15.13 19.59 12.78
C GLN A 13 -13.71 19.06 12.53
N PRO A 14 -13.33 18.79 11.26
CA PRO A 14 -12.00 18.27 10.97
C PRO A 14 -10.99 19.30 11.47
N PRO A 15 -10.01 18.91 12.31
CA PRO A 15 -8.99 19.83 12.76
C PRO A 15 -8.26 20.34 11.53
N THR A 16 -8.33 21.65 11.28
CA THR A 16 -7.68 22.31 10.15
C THR A 16 -6.17 22.50 10.37
N GLY A 17 -5.64 21.85 11.41
CA GLY A 17 -4.26 21.97 11.87
C GLY A 17 -3.37 20.78 11.47
N LEU A 18 -2.07 20.96 11.68
CA LEU A 18 -1.04 19.94 11.45
C LEU A 18 -1.27 18.75 12.39
N LEU A 19 -1.50 17.56 11.80
CA LEU A 19 -1.64 16.30 12.53
C LEU A 19 -0.25 15.68 12.76
N LEU A 20 0.03 15.32 14.01
CA LEU A 20 1.21 14.58 14.42
C LEU A 20 0.88 13.09 14.55
N ALA A 21 1.70 12.23 13.97
CA ALA A 21 1.59 10.79 14.17
C ALA A 21 2.29 10.38 15.46
N VAL A 22 1.56 9.77 16.39
CA VAL A 22 2.06 9.33 17.70
C VAL A 22 1.72 7.85 17.89
N ALA A 23 2.66 7.06 18.39
CA ALA A 23 2.42 5.66 18.71
C ALA A 23 1.94 5.51 20.17
N CYS A 24 0.85 4.78 20.38
CA CYS A 24 0.40 4.44 21.74
C CYS A 24 1.44 3.51 22.41
N PRO A 25 1.89 3.79 23.65
CA PRO A 25 2.88 2.96 24.34
C PRO A 25 2.36 1.58 24.76
N THR A 26 1.04 1.41 24.86
CA THR A 26 0.41 0.16 25.32
C THR A 26 0.08 -0.80 24.18
N CYS A 27 -0.48 -0.29 23.07
CA CYS A 27 -0.92 -1.12 21.95
C CYS A 27 -0.16 -0.87 20.63
N HIS A 28 0.80 0.06 20.62
CA HIS A 28 1.61 0.44 19.46
C HIS A 28 0.82 0.90 18.23
N ALA A 29 -0.46 1.23 18.38
CA ALA A 29 -1.24 1.79 17.30
C ALA A 29 -0.77 3.22 16.96
N ALA A 30 -0.69 3.51 15.66
CA ALA A 30 -0.43 4.86 15.17
C ALA A 30 -1.71 5.71 15.25
N LEU A 31 -1.64 6.82 15.96
CA LEU A 31 -2.72 7.77 16.16
C LEU A 31 -2.32 9.11 15.54
N ALA A 32 -3.25 9.72 14.79
CA ALA A 32 -3.11 11.09 14.33
C ALA A 32 -3.71 12.02 15.39
N VAL A 33 -2.89 12.87 15.98
CA VAL A 33 -3.31 13.79 17.04
C VAL A 33 -2.96 15.23 16.60
N PRO A 34 -3.85 16.22 16.80
CA PRO A 34 -3.50 17.60 16.49
C PRO A 34 -2.27 18.05 17.29
N SER A 35 -1.39 18.80 16.64
CA SER A 35 -0.16 19.33 17.23
C SER A 35 -0.37 20.22 18.46
N GLU A 36 -1.58 20.75 18.67
CA GLU A 36 -1.96 21.54 19.85
C GLU A 36 -2.02 20.71 21.14
N LEU A 37 -2.22 19.38 21.04
CA LEU A 37 -2.27 18.48 22.20
C LEU A 37 -0.90 17.97 22.63
N VAL A 38 0.17 18.40 21.97
CA VAL A 38 1.54 18.02 22.29
C VAL A 38 1.88 18.42 23.74
N GLY A 39 2.41 17.48 24.52
CA GLY A 39 2.66 17.64 25.96
C GLY A 39 1.43 17.40 26.85
N GLY A 40 0.23 17.29 26.26
CA GLY A 40 -1.01 16.96 26.97
C GLY A 40 -1.26 15.45 27.11
N PRO A 41 -2.19 15.04 28.00
CA PRO A 41 -2.66 13.67 28.08
C PRO A 41 -3.59 13.35 26.90
N ALA A 42 -3.33 12.23 26.23
CA ALA A 42 -4.18 11.66 25.20
C ALA A 42 -4.66 10.27 25.61
N GLN A 43 -5.86 9.89 25.14
CA GLN A 43 -6.42 8.56 25.36
C GLN A 43 -6.48 7.79 24.04
N CYS A 44 -5.94 6.56 24.03
CA CYS A 44 -5.98 5.72 22.86
C CYS A 44 -7.42 5.18 22.60
N PRO A 45 -8.01 5.36 21.41
CA PRO A 45 -9.34 4.83 21.11
C PRO A 45 -9.40 3.29 21.01
N LEU A 46 -8.24 2.63 20.85
CA LEU A 46 -8.18 1.17 20.69
C LEU A 46 -8.02 0.42 22.01
N CYS A 47 -7.19 0.92 22.92
CA CYS A 47 -6.92 0.27 24.22
C CYS A 47 -7.34 1.10 25.44
N GLN A 48 -7.82 2.32 25.23
CA GLN A 48 -8.28 3.25 26.28
C GLN A 48 -7.20 3.68 27.29
N ALA A 49 -5.93 3.31 27.07
CA ALA A 49 -4.81 3.78 27.87
C ALA A 49 -4.58 5.29 27.69
N SER A 50 -4.37 5.98 28.82
CA SER A 50 -3.94 7.38 28.85
C SER A 50 -2.42 7.47 28.81
N PHE A 51 -1.89 8.36 27.98
CA PHE A 51 -0.45 8.59 27.86
C PHE A 51 -0.16 10.05 27.51
N LEU A 52 1.06 10.51 27.77
CA LEU A 52 1.49 11.86 27.43
C LEU A 52 2.04 11.92 26.00
N ILE A 53 1.61 12.90 25.23
CA ILE A 53 2.13 13.12 23.88
C ILE A 53 3.53 13.72 23.99
N PRO A 54 4.58 13.07 23.43
CA PRO A 54 5.93 13.62 23.46
C PRO A 54 5.98 14.97 22.73
N LEU A 55 6.69 15.94 23.30
CA LEU A 55 7.10 17.11 22.51
C LEU A 55 7.97 16.61 21.37
N PRO A 56 7.65 16.96 20.10
CA PRO A 56 8.60 16.77 19.03
C PRO A 56 9.77 17.69 19.36
N ALA A 57 10.79 17.16 20.05
CA ALA A 57 12.09 17.76 20.09
C ALA A 57 12.46 17.97 18.62
N ALA A 58 12.55 19.24 18.21
CA ALA A 58 12.76 19.64 16.83
C ALA A 58 13.74 18.65 16.18
N ALA A 59 13.20 17.74 15.37
CA ALA A 59 14.02 16.71 14.79
C ALA A 59 15.08 17.45 13.98
N PRO A 60 16.38 17.14 14.15
CA PRO A 60 17.39 17.68 13.28
C PRO A 60 16.92 17.39 11.87
N ILE A 61 16.72 18.44 11.08
CA ILE A 61 16.43 18.37 9.66
C ILE A 61 17.39 17.30 9.14
N PRO A 62 16.92 16.13 8.65
CA PRO A 62 17.82 15.18 8.05
C PRO A 62 18.48 15.99 6.94
N ALA A 63 19.78 16.26 7.10
CA ALA A 63 20.57 16.92 6.10
C ALA A 63 20.26 16.17 4.81
N ALA A 64 19.63 16.89 3.88
CA ALA A 64 19.37 16.38 2.56
C ALA A 64 20.65 15.66 2.11
N PRO A 65 20.58 14.44 1.54
CA PRO A 65 21.74 13.86 0.88
C PRO A 65 22.08 14.76 -0.31
N ALA A 66 22.85 15.81 -0.03
CA ALA A 66 23.55 16.59 -1.00
C ALA A 66 24.60 15.66 -1.61
N ALA A 67 24.57 15.58 -2.94
CA ALA A 67 25.57 14.95 -3.79
C ALA A 67 25.58 13.42 -3.86
N ALA A 68 24.65 12.87 -4.64
CA ALA A 68 25.05 11.98 -5.73
C ALA A 68 24.47 12.52 -7.04
N ILE A 69 25.11 13.57 -7.55
CA ILE A 69 24.98 13.97 -8.95
C ILE A 69 25.67 12.87 -9.77
N ALA A 70 24.88 12.02 -10.42
CA ALA A 70 25.31 11.30 -11.61
C ALA A 70 24.32 11.65 -12.72
N ALA A 71 24.85 12.34 -13.72
CA ALA A 71 24.19 12.92 -14.87
C ALA A 71 23.54 11.84 -15.79
N PRO A 72 22.63 12.25 -16.70
CA PRO A 72 21.63 11.38 -17.31
C PRO A 72 22.16 10.65 -18.54
N ALA A 73 21.90 9.34 -18.64
CA ALA A 73 21.98 8.59 -19.88
C ALA A 73 20.56 8.29 -20.38
N LEU A 74 20.19 9.08 -21.37
CA LEU A 74 18.99 9.05 -22.19
C LEU A 74 19.03 7.75 -23.02
N VAL A 75 18.16 6.77 -22.76
CA VAL A 75 17.93 5.65 -23.68
C VAL A 75 16.43 5.35 -23.79
N SER A 76 15.89 5.89 -24.88
CA SER A 76 14.90 5.31 -25.79
C SER A 76 13.61 4.71 -25.24
N LEU A 77 12.56 5.53 -25.38
CA LEU A 77 11.31 5.14 -26.02
C LEU A 77 11.57 4.23 -27.24
N VAL A 78 11.10 2.99 -27.18
CA VAL A 78 10.77 2.12 -28.33
C VAL A 78 9.34 1.67 -28.03
N SER A 79 8.29 2.25 -28.61
CA SER A 79 7.83 2.14 -30.00
C SER A 79 7.82 0.70 -30.54
N GLU A 80 6.82 -0.07 -30.13
CA GLU A 80 6.31 -1.19 -30.93
C GLU A 80 4.80 -1.03 -31.08
N GLY A 81 4.44 -0.16 -32.04
CA GLY A 81 3.17 -0.25 -32.72
C GLY A 81 3.29 -1.26 -33.87
N GLU A 82 2.26 -2.08 -34.00
CA GLU A 82 1.71 -2.54 -35.27
C GLU A 82 2.50 -3.59 -36.07
N ARG A 83 1.93 -4.80 -36.13
CA ARG A 83 1.44 -5.36 -37.40
C ARG A 83 0.64 -6.64 -37.24
N LEU A 84 -0.65 -6.47 -37.51
CA LEU A 84 -1.52 -7.47 -38.10
C LEU A 84 -0.97 -7.82 -39.50
N SER A 85 -0.69 -9.09 -39.80
CA SER A 85 -0.90 -9.71 -41.13
C SER A 85 -0.52 -11.20 -41.13
N ALA A 86 -1.28 -11.93 -41.94
CA ALA A 86 -1.42 -13.37 -42.04
C ALA A 86 -0.33 -14.02 -42.96
N PRO A 87 -0.43 -15.33 -43.31
CA PRO A 87 0.71 -16.25 -43.49
C PRO A 87 1.26 -16.46 -44.92
N ASP A 88 2.41 -17.15 -44.95
CA ASP A 88 2.96 -18.11 -45.96
C ASP A 88 3.52 -17.57 -47.31
N PRO A 89 4.37 -18.36 -48.02
CA PRO A 89 5.58 -19.07 -47.57
C PRO A 89 6.75 -18.98 -48.60
N ALA A 90 7.86 -19.65 -48.28
CA ALA A 90 8.98 -20.02 -49.15
C ALA A 90 9.94 -18.88 -49.58
N PHE A 91 11.20 -18.96 -49.17
CA PHE A 91 12.32 -19.24 -50.09
C PHE A 91 13.64 -19.41 -49.32
N ALA A 92 14.34 -20.47 -49.71
CA ALA A 92 15.79 -20.62 -49.72
C ALA A 92 16.55 -20.67 -48.39
N SER A 93 16.78 -21.90 -47.95
CA SER A 93 17.90 -22.35 -47.13
C SER A 93 19.25 -21.90 -47.71
N LEU A 94 20.14 -21.42 -46.83
CA LEU A 94 21.58 -21.59 -46.97
C LEU A 94 22.18 -21.74 -45.58
N ASP A 95 22.55 -22.98 -45.28
CA ASP A 95 23.34 -23.39 -44.12
C ASP A 95 24.69 -22.68 -44.11
N LEU A 96 25.04 -22.05 -42.98
CA LEU A 96 26.44 -21.79 -42.66
C LEU A 96 26.69 -21.84 -41.15
N HIS A 97 27.19 -23.02 -40.76
CA HIS A 97 28.07 -23.33 -39.64
C HIS A 97 27.76 -22.80 -38.24
N ALA A 98 27.39 -23.78 -37.40
CA ALA A 98 27.59 -23.83 -35.97
C ALA A 98 28.90 -23.18 -35.50
N VAL A 99 28.76 -22.14 -34.68
CA VAL A 99 29.68 -21.90 -33.57
C VAL A 99 28.82 -21.95 -32.32
N THR A 100 28.91 -23.08 -31.63
CA THR A 100 28.42 -23.25 -30.27
C THR A 100 29.43 -22.53 -29.36
N PRO A 101 29.14 -21.35 -28.78
CA PRO A 101 29.89 -20.93 -27.61
C PRO A 101 29.51 -21.90 -26.49
N SER A 102 30.42 -22.82 -26.19
CA SER A 102 30.53 -23.42 -24.86
C SER A 102 30.71 -22.29 -23.85
N ALA A 103 29.61 -21.66 -23.45
CA ALA A 103 29.54 -20.84 -22.27
C ALA A 103 29.39 -21.81 -21.10
N THR A 104 30.52 -22.08 -20.45
CA THR A 104 30.55 -22.57 -19.09
C THR A 104 29.50 -21.84 -18.26
N PRO A 105 28.60 -22.53 -17.55
CA PRO A 105 27.77 -21.89 -16.54
C PRO A 105 28.75 -21.33 -15.51
N GLN A 106 28.98 -20.02 -15.55
CA GLN A 106 29.63 -19.36 -14.43
C GLN A 106 28.72 -19.58 -13.24
N GLU A 107 29.16 -20.47 -12.35
CA GLU A 107 28.81 -20.47 -10.95
C GLU A 107 29.18 -19.10 -10.39
N HIS A 108 28.34 -18.11 -10.66
CA HIS A 108 28.25 -16.95 -9.80
C HIS A 108 27.85 -17.51 -8.46
N SER A 109 28.84 -17.64 -7.58
CA SER A 109 28.71 -18.03 -6.20
C SER A 109 27.55 -17.25 -5.60
N ALA A 110 26.39 -17.91 -5.59
CA ALA A 110 25.22 -17.46 -4.90
C ALA A 110 25.59 -17.56 -3.42
N LEU A 111 26.18 -16.49 -2.90
CA LEU A 111 26.21 -16.23 -1.47
C LEU A 111 24.75 -16.20 -1.05
N ALA A 112 24.25 -17.37 -0.65
CA ALA A 112 22.94 -17.56 -0.07
C ALA A 112 22.98 -16.86 1.28
N PHE A 113 22.79 -15.55 1.24
CA PHE A 113 22.65 -14.71 2.42
C PHE A 113 21.30 -15.11 3.04
N GLN A 114 21.35 -16.10 3.93
CA GLN A 114 20.21 -16.41 4.79
C GLN A 114 20.03 -15.19 5.69
N GLU A 115 19.16 -14.27 5.27
CA GLU A 115 18.75 -13.16 6.11
C GLU A 115 18.17 -13.75 7.41
N PRO A 116 18.74 -13.40 8.57
CA PRO A 116 18.29 -13.93 9.85
C PRO A 116 16.81 -13.59 10.04
N VAL A 117 16.02 -14.63 10.27
CA VAL A 117 14.57 -14.53 10.50
C VAL A 117 14.34 -13.58 11.68
N LYS A 118 13.81 -12.39 11.39
CA LYS A 118 13.48 -11.40 12.41
C LYS A 118 12.28 -11.92 13.19
N THR A 119 12.55 -12.50 14.36
CA THR A 119 11.53 -12.84 15.35
C THR A 119 11.23 -11.61 16.17
N ILE A 120 9.98 -11.16 16.17
CA ILE A 120 9.50 -10.14 17.12
C ILE A 120 8.67 -10.91 18.15
N GLY A 121 9.26 -11.13 19.33
CA GLY A 121 8.59 -11.79 20.45
C GLY A 121 7.87 -10.78 21.33
N SER A 122 6.62 -11.08 21.72
CA SER A 122 5.88 -10.37 22.76
C SER A 122 5.46 -11.38 23.83
N GLY A 123 6.16 -11.40 24.96
CA GLY A 123 5.92 -12.36 26.04
C GLY A 123 6.30 -13.81 25.66
N SER A 124 5.47 -14.79 26.01
CA SER A 124 5.68 -16.22 25.70
C SER A 124 5.25 -16.64 24.29
N ASN A 125 4.72 -15.72 23.48
CA ASN A 125 4.29 -16.00 22.12
C ASN A 125 5.35 -15.51 21.12
N THR A 126 6.12 -16.46 20.59
CA THR A 126 6.99 -16.22 19.44
C THR A 126 6.15 -16.28 18.17
N ILE A 127 5.87 -15.11 17.59
CA ILE A 127 5.26 -15.02 16.27
C ILE A 127 6.40 -14.95 15.26
N GLU A 128 6.63 -16.04 14.53
CA GLU A 128 7.52 -16.02 13.38
C GLU A 128 6.92 -15.10 12.31
N LEU A 129 7.59 -13.97 12.06
CA LEU A 129 7.23 -13.08 10.97
C LEU A 129 7.69 -13.71 9.67
N ARG A 130 6.97 -14.74 9.23
CA ARG A 130 7.12 -15.27 7.88
C ARG A 130 6.68 -14.15 6.93
N SER A 131 7.61 -13.64 6.12
CA SER A 131 7.27 -12.72 5.06
C SER A 131 6.18 -13.37 4.22
N LEU A 132 5.00 -12.75 4.19
CA LEU A 132 3.88 -13.18 3.36
C LEU A 132 4.40 -13.48 1.94
N THR A 133 4.11 -14.68 1.44
CA THR A 133 4.47 -15.01 0.05
C THR A 133 3.82 -13.98 -0.89
N SER A 134 4.46 -13.71 -2.02
CA SER A 134 3.93 -12.79 -3.03
C SER A 134 2.52 -13.17 -3.47
N GLU A 135 2.24 -14.47 -3.54
CA GLU A 135 0.92 -15.04 -3.81
C GLU A 135 -0.11 -14.67 -2.74
N GLU A 136 0.23 -14.80 -1.45
CA GLU A 136 -0.70 -14.47 -0.37
C GLU A 136 -0.98 -12.95 -0.31
N LYS A 137 0.04 -12.14 -0.60
CA LYS A 137 -0.12 -10.67 -0.71
C LYS A 137 -1.02 -10.28 -1.87
N ALA A 138 -0.90 -10.95 -3.02
CA ALA A 138 -1.78 -10.77 -4.17
C ALA A 138 -3.23 -11.14 -3.82
N ARG A 139 -3.44 -12.26 -3.11
CA ARG A 139 -4.76 -12.71 -2.68
C ARG A 139 -5.45 -11.72 -1.75
N ARG A 140 -4.71 -11.08 -0.84
CA ARG A 140 -5.26 -10.03 0.06
C ARG A 140 -5.66 -8.77 -0.71
N ARG A 141 -4.87 -8.35 -1.71
CA ARG A 141 -5.22 -7.21 -2.58
C ARG A 141 -6.45 -7.52 -3.44
N ALA A 142 -6.49 -8.71 -4.04
CA ALA A 142 -7.63 -9.17 -4.83
C ALA A 142 -8.93 -9.17 -4.02
N ARG A 143 -8.90 -9.68 -2.77
CA ARG A 143 -10.07 -9.63 -1.87
C ARG A 143 -10.55 -8.20 -1.61
N ARG A 144 -9.64 -7.26 -1.30
CA ARG A 144 -9.99 -5.85 -1.06
C ARG A 144 -10.60 -5.20 -2.31
N ASN A 145 -10.01 -5.45 -3.49
CA ASN A 145 -10.53 -4.94 -4.75
C ASN A 145 -11.91 -5.52 -5.06
N CYS A 146 -12.10 -6.84 -4.90
CA CYS A 146 -13.40 -7.47 -5.08
C CYS A 146 -14.47 -6.88 -4.16
N ILE A 147 -14.19 -6.74 -2.86
CA ILE A 147 -15.15 -6.15 -1.90
C ILE A 147 -15.55 -4.73 -2.33
N THR A 148 -14.58 -3.92 -2.74
CA THR A 148 -14.83 -2.53 -3.18
C THR A 148 -15.70 -2.49 -4.43
N LEU A 149 -15.43 -3.36 -5.42
CA LEU A 149 -16.23 -3.46 -6.63
C LEU A 149 -17.66 -3.93 -6.34
N PHE A 150 -17.83 -4.97 -5.52
CA PHE A 150 -19.17 -5.48 -5.16
C PHE A 150 -20.00 -4.42 -4.41
N ALA A 151 -19.38 -3.71 -3.46
CA ALA A 151 -20.05 -2.62 -2.75
C ALA A 151 -20.50 -1.50 -3.71
N GLY A 152 -19.63 -1.12 -4.66
CA GLY A 152 -19.95 -0.13 -5.69
C GLY A 152 -21.11 -0.56 -6.59
N VAL A 153 -21.09 -1.79 -7.10
CA VAL A 153 -22.16 -2.34 -7.95
C VAL A 153 -23.49 -2.40 -7.21
N LEU A 154 -23.50 -2.87 -5.96
CA LEU A 154 -24.72 -2.92 -5.14
C LEU A 154 -25.29 -1.53 -4.87
N GLY A 155 -24.43 -0.55 -4.58
CA GLY A 155 -24.85 0.85 -4.40
C GLY A 155 -25.47 1.44 -5.67
N LEU A 156 -24.84 1.21 -6.82
CA LEU A 156 -25.34 1.70 -8.12
C LEU A 156 -26.69 1.06 -8.48
N LEU A 157 -26.82 -0.25 -8.25
CA LEU A 157 -28.08 -0.98 -8.47
C LEU A 157 -29.21 -0.45 -7.57
N ALA A 158 -28.92 -0.16 -6.30
CA ALA A 158 -29.88 0.44 -5.38
C ALA A 158 -30.35 1.82 -5.86
N ILE A 159 -29.45 2.66 -6.35
CA ILE A 159 -29.79 3.99 -6.91
C ILE A 159 -30.71 3.84 -8.12
N VAL A 160 -30.37 2.95 -9.07
CA VAL A 160 -31.19 2.70 -10.26
C VAL A 160 -32.59 2.21 -9.87
N LEU A 161 -32.70 1.31 -8.89
CA LEU A 161 -33.98 0.83 -8.40
C LEU A 161 -34.81 1.92 -7.71
N LEU A 162 -34.18 2.81 -6.94
CA LEU A 162 -34.85 3.94 -6.29
C LEU A 162 -35.37 4.95 -7.33
N LEU A 163 -34.57 5.29 -8.33
CA LEU A 163 -34.97 6.19 -9.42
C LEU A 163 -36.08 5.58 -10.28
N GLY A 164 -35.98 4.28 -10.61
CA GLY A 164 -36.99 3.55 -11.36
C GLY A 164 -38.34 3.46 -10.61
N LYS A 165 -38.32 3.20 -9.29
CA LYS A 165 -39.54 3.20 -8.47
C LYS A 165 -40.20 4.56 -8.39
N LYS A 166 -39.41 5.65 -8.34
CA LYS A 166 -39.95 7.03 -8.33
C LYS A 166 -40.65 7.38 -9.65
N SER A 167 -40.11 6.91 -10.78
CA SER A 167 -40.71 7.14 -12.10
C SER A 167 -42.04 6.42 -12.31
N ARG A 168 -42.28 5.27 -11.68
CA ARG A 168 -43.55 4.52 -11.81
C ARG A 168 -44.70 5.06 -10.95
N ARG A 169 -44.44 6.02 -10.06
CA ARG A 169 -45.46 6.62 -9.18
C ARG A 169 -46.03 7.94 -9.70
N LYS A 170 -45.52 8.45 -10.82
CA LYS A 170 -46.09 9.57 -11.56
C LYS A 170 -46.84 9.04 -12.76
#